data_AF-A0A3D4TSM1-F1
#
_entry.id   AF-A0A3D4TSM1-F1
#
_cell.length_a   1.000
_cell.length_b   1.000
_cell.length_c   1.000
_cell.angle_alpha   90.00
_cell.angle_beta   90.00
_cell.angle_gamma   90.00
#
_symmetry.space_group_name_H-M   'P 1'
#
loop_
_entity.id
_entity.type
_entity.pdbx_description
1 polymer ?
#
loop_
_entity_poly.entity_id
_entity_poly.type
_entity_poly.pdbx_seq_one_letter_code
_entity_poly.pdbx_strand_id
1 'polypeptide(L)'
;NYLPDPEERVKAFAAVENIDSIKKKADFCFKWIDSIQDLTRIETRAERRQFLLNQICFAACIEGLFFFAAFAYVYYFRSRGLLPGLASGTNWVFRDESA
;
A
#
# COMPACT_ATOMS: atom_id res chain seq x y z
N ASN A 1 11.42 15.07 -14.77
CA ASN A 1 10.21 15.23 -13.95
C ASN A 1 9.09 14.48 -14.66
N TYR A 2 8.57 13.38 -14.10
CA TYR A 2 7.65 12.48 -14.83
C TYR A 2 6.24 13.08 -15.03
N LEU A 3 5.84 14.02 -14.17
CA LEU A 3 4.61 14.80 -14.28
C LEU A 3 4.97 16.30 -14.18
N PRO A 4 5.29 16.97 -15.30
CA PRO A 4 5.69 18.37 -15.29
C PRO A 4 4.51 19.30 -14.95
N ASP A 5 3.30 18.96 -15.37
CA ASP A 5 2.10 19.74 -15.13
C ASP A 5 1.70 19.71 -13.64
N PRO A 6 1.55 20.87 -12.97
CA PRO A 6 0.99 20.96 -11.63
C PRO A 6 -0.40 20.34 -11.48
N GLU A 7 -1.28 20.48 -12.46
CA GLU A 7 -2.66 19.98 -12.37
C GLU A 7 -2.70 18.45 -12.41
N GLU A 8 -1.90 17.83 -13.28
CA GLU A 8 -1.76 16.37 -13.32
C GLU A 8 -1.20 15.81 -12.01
N ARG A 9 -0.27 16.53 -11.37
CA ARG A 9 0.23 16.16 -10.04
C ARG A 9 -0.87 16.21 -9.00
N VAL A 10 -1.68 17.27 -8.97
CA VAL A 10 -2.83 17.36 -8.05
C VAL A 10 -3.79 16.20 -8.26
N LYS A 11 -4.11 15.86 -9.52
CA LYS A 11 -4.95 14.69 -9.84
C LYS A 11 -4.34 13.38 -9.37
N ALA A 12 -3.03 13.21 -9.53
CA ALA A 12 -2.31 12.02 -9.07
C ALA A 12 -2.30 11.89 -7.53
N PHE A 13 -2.25 13.00 -6.78
CA PHE A 13 -2.38 12.98 -5.33
C PHE A 13 -3.81 12.68 -4.86
N ALA A 14 -4.83 13.13 -5.62
CA ALA A 14 -6.24 12.82 -5.38
C ALA A 14 -6.66 11.44 -5.97
N ALA A 15 -5.73 10.49 -6.04
CA ALA A 15 -5.96 9.19 -6.66
C ALA A 15 -6.97 8.32 -5.90
N VAL A 16 -7.10 8.50 -4.58
CA VAL A 16 -8.10 7.78 -3.76
C VAL A 16 -9.51 8.24 -4.12
N GLU A 17 -9.69 9.50 -4.46
CA GLU A 17 -10.97 10.12 -4.81
C GLU A 17 -11.32 9.87 -6.28
N ASN A 18 -10.33 9.88 -7.17
CA ASN A 18 -10.55 9.93 -8.61
C ASN A 18 -10.30 8.61 -9.35
N ILE A 19 -9.73 7.58 -8.70
CA ILE A 19 -9.45 6.27 -9.32
C ILE A 19 -10.17 5.17 -8.54
N ASP A 20 -11.22 4.59 -9.14
CA ASP A 20 -12.09 3.59 -8.50
C ASP A 20 -11.36 2.39 -7.89
N SER A 21 -10.33 1.87 -8.57
CA SER A 21 -9.56 0.72 -8.07
C SER A 21 -8.73 1.07 -6.84
N ILE A 22 -8.22 2.30 -6.76
CA ILE A 22 -7.49 2.82 -5.61
C ILE A 22 -8.47 3.13 -4.47
N LYS A 23 -9.61 3.74 -4.78
CA LYS A 23 -10.71 3.95 -3.83
C LYS A 23 -11.12 2.65 -3.13
N LYS A 24 -11.36 1.58 -3.89
CA LYS A 24 -11.74 0.27 -3.35
C LYS A 24 -10.66 -0.31 -2.42
N LYS A 25 -9.38 -0.13 -2.76
CA LYS A 25 -8.27 -0.53 -1.87
C LYS A 25 -8.25 0.32 -0.58
N ALA A 26 -8.44 1.63 -0.70
CA ALA A 26 -8.48 2.54 0.44
C ALA A 26 -9.66 2.20 1.38
N ASP A 27 -10.86 2.01 0.84
CA ASP A 27 -12.05 1.63 1.61
C ASP A 27 -11.84 0.29 2.33
N PHE A 28 -11.15 -0.68 1.70
CA PHE A 28 -10.74 -1.92 2.35
C PHE A 28 -9.79 -1.67 3.52
N CYS A 29 -8.76 -0.83 3.33
CA CYS A 29 -7.80 -0.51 4.40
C CYS A 29 -8.49 0.19 5.58
N PHE A 30 -9.33 1.21 5.31
CA PHE A 30 -10.05 1.94 6.36
C PHE A 30 -10.91 1.02 7.19
N LYS A 31 -11.68 0.11 6.57
CA LYS A 31 -12.47 -0.90 7.30
C LYS A 31 -11.65 -1.64 8.36
N TRP A 32 -10.42 -2.04 8.04
CA TRP A 32 -9.58 -2.79 8.98
C TRP A 32 -8.92 -1.89 10.01
N ILE A 33 -8.40 -0.73 9.62
CA ILE A 33 -7.80 0.25 10.56
C ILE A 33 -8.84 0.68 11.60
N ASP A 34 -10.03 1.08 11.14
CA ASP A 34 -11.12 1.54 11.99
C ASP A 34 -11.60 0.42 12.92
N SER A 35 -11.47 -0.85 12.51
CA SER A 35 -11.87 -1.99 13.34
C SER A 35 -11.07 -2.12 14.64
N ILE A 36 -9.93 -1.45 14.81
CA ILE A 36 -9.15 -1.48 16.06
C ILE A 36 -8.92 -0.08 16.65
N GLN A 37 -9.54 0.96 16.10
CA GLN A 37 -9.23 2.35 16.44
C GLN A 37 -9.47 2.70 17.91
N ASP A 38 -10.50 2.10 18.53
CA ASP A 38 -10.84 2.30 19.94
C ASP A 38 -10.09 1.35 20.90
N LEU A 39 -9.27 0.43 20.36
CA LEU A 39 -8.57 -0.57 21.15
C LEU A 39 -7.31 0.00 21.80
N THR A 40 -7.46 0.52 23.02
CA THR A 40 -6.34 1.12 23.78
C THR A 40 -5.50 0.10 24.57
N ARG A 41 -6.10 -1.03 24.96
CA ARG A 41 -5.45 -2.15 25.64
C ARG A 41 -6.05 -3.47 25.16
N ILE A 42 -5.30 -4.55 25.34
CA ILE A 42 -5.72 -5.91 24.97
C ILE A 42 -5.80 -6.75 26.25
N GLU A 43 -7.02 -6.99 26.74
CA GLU A 43 -7.26 -7.67 28.00
C GLU A 43 -8.04 -8.98 27.78
N THR A 44 -9.07 -8.92 26.94
CA THR A 44 -9.96 -10.05 26.66
C THR A 44 -9.46 -10.90 25.48
N ARG A 45 -10.01 -12.11 25.37
CA ARG A 45 -9.75 -13.01 24.22
C ARG A 45 -10.33 -12.43 22.92
N ALA A 46 -11.44 -11.70 22.99
CA ALA A 46 -12.08 -11.08 21.84
C ALA A 46 -11.20 -9.98 21.26
N GLU A 47 -10.66 -9.11 22.12
CA GLU A 47 -9.73 -8.03 21.75
C GLU A 47 -8.44 -8.58 21.12
N ARG A 48 -7.86 -9.65 21.70
CA ARG A 48 -6.72 -10.36 21.08
C ARG A 48 -7.03 -10.83 19.68
N ARG A 49 -8.20 -11.45 19.48
CA ARG A 49 -8.61 -11.95 18.17
C ARG A 49 -8.75 -10.80 17.17
N GLN A 50 -9.37 -9.70 17.57
CA GLN A 50 -9.58 -8.52 16.74
C GLN A 50 -8.25 -7.90 16.32
N PHE A 51 -7.33 -7.69 17.26
CA PHE A 51 -5.98 -7.20 16.99
C PHE A 51 -5.22 -8.12 16.04
N LEU A 52 -5.22 -9.43 16.29
CA LEU A 52 -4.52 -10.39 15.42
C LEU A 52 -5.12 -10.46 14.02
N LEU A 53 -6.46 -10.39 13.88
CA LEU A 53 -7.10 -10.36 12.57
C LEU A 53 -6.72 -9.10 11.78
N ASN A 54 -6.72 -7.93 12.44
CA ASN A 54 -6.24 -6.70 11.83
C ASN A 54 -4.76 -6.85 11.39
N GLN A 55 -3.88 -7.36 12.27
CA GLN A 55 -2.47 -7.51 11.93
C GLN A 55 -2.21 -8.49 10.79
N ILE A 56 -2.90 -9.63 10.78
CA ILE A 56 -2.80 -10.60 9.67
C ILE A 56 -3.31 -9.96 8.38
N CYS A 57 -4.41 -9.19 8.43
CA CYS A 57 -4.93 -8.52 7.26
C CYS A 57 -3.96 -7.46 6.73
N PHE A 58 -3.38 -6.65 7.62
CA PHE A 58 -2.36 -5.67 7.27
C PHE A 58 -1.16 -6.33 6.59
N ALA A 59 -0.54 -7.31 7.25
CA ALA A 59 0.66 -7.96 6.73
C ALA A 59 0.40 -8.75 5.43
N ALA A 60 -0.68 -9.54 5.36
CA ALA A 60 -0.91 -10.43 4.22
C ALA A 60 -1.59 -9.72 3.03
N CYS A 61 -2.58 -8.87 3.28
CA CYS A 61 -3.37 -8.26 2.22
C CYS A 61 -2.79 -6.91 1.77
N ILE A 62 -2.45 -6.04 2.72
CA ILE A 62 -2.02 -4.68 2.40
C ILE A 62 -0.55 -4.68 2.00
N GLU A 63 0.34 -5.09 2.90
CA GLU A 63 1.78 -5.15 2.65
C GLU A 63 2.14 -6.27 1.66
N GLY A 64 1.64 -7.48 1.89
CA GLY A 64 1.87 -8.62 0.99
C GLY A 64 1.21 -8.43 -0.38
N LEU A 65 -0.11 -8.54 -0.47
CA LEU A 65 -0.77 -8.63 -1.77
C LEU A 65 -0.79 -7.31 -2.56
N PHE A 66 -1.15 -6.19 -1.92
CA PHE A 66 -1.35 -4.93 -2.65
C PHE A 66 -0.04 -4.29 -3.10
N PHE A 67 0.98 -4.23 -2.25
CA PHE A 67 2.28 -3.64 -2.60
C PHE A 67 3.11 -4.54 -3.51
N PHE A 68 3.11 -5.86 -3.30
CA PHE A 68 3.88 -6.77 -4.15
C PHE A 68 3.38 -6.80 -5.60
N ALA A 69 2.08 -6.59 -5.82
CA ALA A 69 1.54 -6.40 -7.17
C ALA A 69 2.11 -5.14 -7.86
N ALA A 70 2.28 -4.03 -7.13
CA ALA A 70 2.90 -2.82 -7.68
C ALA A 70 4.39 -3.03 -7.99
N PHE A 71 5.10 -3.76 -7.12
CA PHE A 71 6.50 -4.10 -7.33
C PHE A 71 6.72 -5.00 -8.56
N ALA A 72 5.82 -5.95 -8.82
CA ALA A 72 5.87 -6.78 -10.02
C ALA A 72 5.84 -5.93 -11.30
N TYR A 73 5.02 -4.88 -11.35
CA TYR A 73 4.98 -3.94 -12.48
C TYR A 73 6.28 -3.15 -12.64
N VAL A 74 6.87 -2.67 -11.54
CA VAL A 74 8.17 -1.97 -11.63
C VAL A 74 9.28 -2.91 -12.09
N TYR A 75 9.30 -4.14 -11.59
CA TYR A 75 10.24 -5.16 -12.04
C TYR A 75 10.08 -5.47 -13.53
N TYR A 76 8.84 -5.54 -14.03
CA TYR A 76 8.57 -5.71 -15.46
C TYR A 76 9.18 -4.58 -16.29
N PHE A 77 8.95 -3.31 -15.94
CA PHE A 77 9.55 -2.18 -16.68
C PHE A 77 11.07 -2.18 -16.61
N ARG A 78 11.64 -2.52 -15.45
CA ARG A 78 13.08 -2.68 -15.28
C ARG A 78 13.64 -3.76 -16.20
N SER A 79 12.99 -4.93 -16.29
CA SER A 79 13.44 -6.05 -17.13
C SER A 79 13.53 -5.67 -18.61
N ARG A 80 12.80 -4.62 -19.02
CA ARG A 80 12.76 -4.06 -20.38
C ARG A 80 13.69 -2.86 -20.58
N GLY A 81 14.47 -2.48 -19.56
CA GLY A 81 15.35 -1.31 -19.62
C GLY A 81 14.63 0.04 -19.58
N LEU A 82 13.37 0.07 -19.11
CA LEU A 82 12.55 1.28 -19.02
C LEU A 82 12.58 1.86 -17.60
N LEU A 83 12.36 3.17 -17.50
CA LEU A 83 12.22 3.92 -16.23
C LEU A 83 13.38 3.69 -15.23
N PRO A 84 14.64 3.98 -15.62
CA PRO A 84 15.80 3.69 -14.78
C PRO A 84 15.76 4.38 -13.40
N GLY A 85 15.21 5.60 -13.30
CA GLY A 85 15.03 6.30 -12.03
C GLY A 85 14.04 5.61 -11.08
N LEU A 86 12.95 5.05 -11.63
CA LEU A 86 11.99 4.27 -10.86
C LEU A 86 12.59 2.95 -10.37
N ALA A 87 13.37 2.28 -11.22
CA ALA A 87 14.07 1.04 -10.87
C ALA A 87 15.06 1.22 -9.72
N SER A 88 15.86 2.31 -9.74
CA SER A 88 16.76 2.66 -8.64
C SER A 88 16.01 2.94 -7.34
N GLY A 89 14.89 3.66 -7.40
CA GLY A 89 14.03 3.91 -6.23
C GLY A 89 13.49 2.61 -5.61
N THR A 90 13.03 1.67 -6.44
CA THR A 90 12.50 0.39 -5.93
C THR A 90 13.54 -0.51 -5.28
N ASN A 91 14.82 -0.44 -5.66
CA ASN A 91 15.86 -1.24 -4.98
C ASN A 91 15.98 -0.87 -3.50
N TRP A 92 15.78 0.40 -3.15
CA TRP A 92 15.78 0.84 -1.75
C TRP A 92 14.56 0.34 -1.00
N VAL A 93 13.38 0.41 -1.62
CA VAL A 93 12.14 -0.10 -1.04
C VAL A 93 12.22 -1.62 -0.83
N PHE A 94 12.65 -2.38 -1.83
CA PHE A 94 12.78 -3.84 -1.72
C PHE A 94 13.73 -4.28 -0.60
N ARG A 95 14.81 -3.53 -0.37
CA ARG A 95 15.74 -3.81 0.72
C ARG A 95 15.06 -3.66 2.08
N ASP A 96 14.22 -2.65 2.23
CA ASP A 96 13.51 -2.39 3.48
C ASP A 96 12.34 -3.39 3.69
N GLU A 97 11.73 -3.89 2.61
CA GLU A 97 10.64 -4.89 2.65
C GLU A 97 11.08 -6.36 2.79
N SER A 98 12.34 -6.69 2.48
CA SER A 98 12.85 -8.08 2.47
C SER A 98 13.71 -8.42 3.70
N ALA A 99 13.82 -7.50 4.65
CA ALA A 99 14.67 -7.63 5.84
C ALA A 99 13.97 -8.33 7.01
#